data_AF-A0A853D2Y9-F1
#
_entry.id   AF-A0A853D2Y9-F1
#
_cell.length_a   1.000
_cell.length_b   1.000
_cell.length_c   1.000
_cell.angle_alpha   90.00
_cell.angle_beta   90.00
_cell.angle_gamma   90.00
#
_symmetry.space_group_name_H-M   'P 1'
#
loop_
_entity.id
_entity.type
_entity.pdbx_description
1 polymer ?
#
loop_
_entity_poly.entity_id
_entity_poly.type
_entity_poly.pdbx_seq_one_letter_code
_entity_poly.pdbx_strand_id
1 'polypeptide(L)' 'MRTSLVWLMQQSTIEKKMEEAPDSAYEIGVVIGSYLPFVVLAGIAYAIYYYNKKKRDSE' A
#
# COMPACT_ATOMS: atom_id res chain seq x y z
N MET A 1 -16.27 10.76 -9.46
CA MET A 1 -15.05 11.16 -10.19
C MET A 1 -14.22 12.11 -9.33
N ARG A 2 -13.57 11.62 -8.25
CA ARG A 2 -12.75 12.44 -7.34
C ARG A 2 -11.47 11.74 -6.85
N THR A 3 -11.30 10.45 -7.13
CA THR A 3 -10.15 9.64 -6.69
C THR A 3 -8.94 9.67 -7.63
N SER A 4 -9.09 10.11 -8.89
CA SER A 4 -8.00 10.13 -9.88
C SER A 4 -6.99 11.27 -9.69
N LEU A 5 -7.40 12.41 -9.11
CA LEU A 5 -6.47 13.54 -8.86
C LEU A 5 -5.44 13.23 -7.78
N VAL A 6 -5.79 12.41 -6.79
CA VAL A 6 -4.87 12.03 -5.71
C VAL A 6 -3.71 11.19 -6.26
N TRP A 7 -3.99 10.29 -7.20
CA TRP A 7 -2.96 9.49 -7.87
C TRP A 7 -1.95 10.33 -8.65
N LEU A 8 -2.42 11.35 -9.38
CA LEU A 8 -1.53 12.26 -10.14
C LEU A 8 -0.66 13.12 -9.21
N MET A 9 -1.19 13.58 -8.08
CA MET A 9 -0.40 14.30 -7.06
C MET A 9 0.59 13.38 -6.34
N GLN A 10 0.23 12.11 -6.10
CA GLN A 10 1.17 11.13 -5.54
C GLN A 10 2.30 10.79 -6.52
N GLN A 11 2.02 10.72 -7.82
CA GLN A 11 3.04 10.40 -8.83
C GLN A 11 4.14 11.48 -8.89
N SER A 12 3.76 12.76 -8.96
CA SER A 12 4.73 13.87 -8.89
C SER A 12 5.51 13.92 -7.56
N THR A 13 4.94 13.39 -6.48
CA THR A 13 5.61 13.30 -5.17
C THR A 13 6.60 12.12 -5.12
N ILE A 14 6.28 10.99 -5.75
CA ILE A 14 7.15 9.81 -5.86
C ILE A 14 8.34 10.13 -6.77
N GLU A 15 8.10 10.76 -7.92
CA GLU A 15 9.13 11.17 -8.88
C GLU A 15 10.17 12.10 -8.22
N LYS A 16 9.71 13.12 -7.48
CA LYS A 16 10.61 13.98 -6.69
C LYS A 16 11.40 13.23 -5.63
N LYS A 17 10.78 12.26 -4.95
CA LYS A 17 11.48 11.42 -3.97
C LYS A 17 12.51 10.50 -4.63
N MET A 18 12.30 10.07 -5.87
CA MET A 18 13.30 9.31 -6.62
C MET A 18 14.45 10.19 -7.08
N GLU A 19 14.19 11.42 -7.56
CA GLU A 19 15.23 12.37 -7.98
C GLU A 19 16.10 12.87 -6.82
N GLU A 20 15.50 13.05 -5.63
CA GLU A 20 16.21 13.46 -4.42
C GLU A 20 16.79 12.28 -3.62
N ALA A 21 16.71 11.06 -4.14
CA ALA A 21 17.19 9.86 -3.46
C ALA A 21 18.72 9.93 -3.29
N PRO A 22 19.25 9.93 -2.05
CA PRO A 22 20.70 10.02 -1.84
C PRO A 22 21.43 8.72 -2.18
N ASP A 23 20.73 7.59 -2.16
CA ASP A 23 21.28 6.26 -2.37
C ASP A 23 20.19 5.24 -2.75
N SER A 24 20.60 4.14 -3.40
CA SER A 24 19.70 3.13 -3.99
C SER A 24 18.77 2.46 -2.98
N ALA A 25 19.17 2.39 -1.70
CA ALA A 25 18.34 1.87 -0.63
C ALA A 25 17.07 2.73 -0.39
N TYR A 26 17.18 4.05 -0.55
CA TYR A 26 16.05 4.95 -0.39
C TYR A 26 15.04 4.81 -1.54
N GLU A 27 15.52 4.66 -2.78
CA GLU A 27 14.67 4.40 -3.96
C GLU A 27 13.86 3.12 -3.79
N ILE A 28 14.51 2.04 -3.33
CA ILE A 28 13.85 0.77 -3.01
C ILE A 28 12.78 0.97 -1.92
N GLY A 29 13.08 1.77 -0.90
CA GLY A 29 12.12 2.14 0.15
C GLY A 29 10.89 2.88 -0.39
N VAL A 30 11.07 3.81 -1.33
CA VAL A 30 9.98 4.53 -1.99
C VAL A 30 9.11 3.59 -2.82
N VAL A 31 9.73 2.70 -3.59
CA VAL A 31 9.02 1.70 -4.41
C VAL A 31 8.22 0.74 -3.52
N ILE A 32 8.84 0.16 -2.49
CA ILE A 32 8.15 -0.74 -1.55
C ILE A 32 7.03 -0.02 -0.81
N GLY A 33 7.27 1.22 -0.37
CA GLY A 33 6.28 2.05 0.30
C GLY A 33 5.04 2.34 -0.56
N SER A 34 5.20 2.43 -1.88
CA SER A 34 4.10 2.62 -2.83
C SER A 34 3.15 1.43 -2.90
N TYR A 35 3.64 0.22 -2.65
CA TYR A 35 2.84 -1.01 -2.62
C TYR A 35 2.20 -1.29 -1.25
N LEU A 36 2.67 -0.63 -0.19
CA LEU A 36 2.19 -0.84 1.18
C LEU A 36 0.65 -0.74 1.32
N PRO A 37 -0.08 0.20 0.68
CA PRO A 37 -1.54 0.25 0.76
C PRO A 37 -2.22 -1.03 0.29
N PHE A 38 -1.69 -1.70 -0.75
CA PHE A 38 -2.24 -2.96 -1.25
C PHE A 38 -2.01 -4.11 -0.26
N VAL A 39 -0.83 -4.15 0.37
CA VAL A 39 -0.51 -5.15 1.40
C VAL A 39 -1.45 -4.99 2.61
N VAL A 40 -1.73 -3.75 3.02
CA VAL A 40 -2.69 -3.47 4.10
C VAL A 40 -4.09 -3.99 3.76
N LEU A 41 -4.58 -3.74 2.53
CA LEU A 41 -5.87 -4.26 2.08
C LEU A 41 -5.92 -5.79 2.07
N ALA A 42 -4.85 -6.45 1.60
CA ALA A 42 -4.74 -7.90 1.63
C ALA A 42 -4.75 -8.45 3.07
N GLY A 43 -4.05 -7.78 3.99
CA GLY A 43 -4.05 -8.12 5.42
C GLY A 43 -5.43 -7.98 6.05
N ILE A 44 -6.17 -6.92 5.74
CA ILE A 44 -7.56 -6.73 6.19
C ILE A 44 -8.46 -7.84 5.65
N ALA A 45 -8.36 -8.16 4.36
CA ALA A 45 -9.13 -9.25 3.75
C ALA A 45 -8.85 -10.59 4.41
N TYR A 46 -7.58 -10.89 4.70
CA TYR A 46 -7.17 -12.09 5.42
C TYR A 46 -7.72 -12.11 6.85
N ALA A 47 -7.65 -10.99 7.57
CA ALA A 47 -8.19 -10.88 8.93
C ALA A 47 -9.71 -11.13 8.96
N ILE A 48 -10.45 -10.57 8.00
CA ILE A 48 -11.89 -10.81 7.84
C ILE A 48 -12.16 -12.29 7.55
N TYR A 49 -11.42 -12.90 6.62
CA TYR A 49 -11.55 -14.33 6.32
C TYR A 49 -11.30 -15.19 7.57
N TYR A 50 -10.22 -14.92 8.29
CA TYR A 50 -9.83 -15.67 9.48
C TYR A 50 -10.87 -15.54 10.60
N TYR A 51 -11.36 -14.32 10.87
CA TYR A 51 -12.38 -14.06 11.87
C TYR A 51 -13.69 -14.78 11.55
N ASN A 52 -14.13 -14.71 10.29
CA ASN A 52 -15.36 -15.37 9.83
C ASN A 52 -15.22 -16.90 9.83
N LYS A 53 -14.05 -17.43 9.47
CA LYS A 53 -13.78 -18.87 9.55
C LYS A 53 -13.86 -19.37 11.00
N LYS A 54 -13.22 -18.67 11.94
CA LYS A 54 -13.25 -19.04 13.36
C LYS A 54 -14.66 -19.02 13.95
N LYS A 55 -15.51 -18.09 13.52
CA LYS A 55 -16.93 -18.05 13.94
C LYS A 55 -17.73 -19.27 13.45
N ARG A 56 -17.50 -19.71 12.20
CA ARG A 56 -18.19 -20.86 11.60
C ARG A 56 -17.78 -22.21 12.20
N ASP A 57 -16.54 -22.31 12.70
CA ASP A 57 -16.06 -23.52 13.37
C ASP A 57 -16.52 -23.60 14.85
N SER A 58 -17.17 -22.54 15.37
CA SER A 58 -17.68 -22.46 16.76
C SER A 58 -19.21 -22.65 16.86
N GLU A 59 -19.90 -22.85 15.74
CA GLU A 59 -21.30 -23.33 15.65
C GLU A 59 -21.32 -24.83 15.34
#